data_AF-A0A8I1MWY6-F1
#
_entry.id   AF-A0A8I1MWY6-F1
#
_cell.length_a   1.000
_cell.length_b   1.000
_cell.length_c   1.000
_cell.angle_alpha   90.00
_cell.angle_beta   90.00
_cell.angle_gamma   90.00
#
_symmetry.space_group_name_H-M   'P 1'
#
loop_
_entity.id
_entity.type
_entity.pdbx_description
1 polymer ?
#
loop_
_entity_poly.entity_id
_entity_poly.type
_entity_poly.pdbx_seq_one_letter_code
_entity_poly.pdbx_strand_id
1 'polypeptide(L)'
;MNDGLKEVSSEVLRVPAARRKARGFTLIELMVVLVIMGVLAALIVPNIMGRTDEARQTAAKTDIATIMQALKLYKLDNGIYPTQQQGLQALVVKPTTPPIPNNWKPYLEKLPTDPWGNPYQYLNPGVKGPVDVFSYGADGKPGGEGANADIGSWQ
;
A
#
# COMPACT_ATOMS: atom_id res chain seq x y z
N MET A 1 4.37 83.34 -66.21
CA MET A 1 4.64 82.04 -66.85
C MET A 1 5.29 81.13 -65.83
N ASN A 2 4.96 79.84 -65.88
CA ASN A 2 5.45 78.71 -65.07
C ASN A 2 4.92 78.68 -63.64
N ASP A 3 4.48 77.55 -63.08
CA ASP A 3 4.49 76.14 -63.48
C ASP A 3 3.45 75.49 -62.54
N GLY A 4 2.51 74.63 -62.93
CA GLY A 4 2.79 73.41 -63.66
C GLY A 4 3.46 72.40 -62.72
N LEU A 5 2.80 71.27 -62.47
CA LEU A 5 3.34 70.02 -61.88
C LEU A 5 3.17 69.93 -60.35
N LYS A 6 1.98 69.51 -59.92
CA LYS A 6 1.53 68.12 -59.77
C LYS A 6 2.04 67.49 -58.47
N GLU A 7 1.07 67.18 -57.62
CA GLU A 7 1.15 66.14 -56.60
C GLU A 7 1.95 64.95 -57.12
N VAL A 8 3.04 64.62 -56.43
CA VAL A 8 3.66 63.30 -56.56
C VAL A 8 3.38 62.58 -55.25
N SER A 9 2.25 61.88 -55.23
CA SER A 9 1.88 60.95 -54.17
C SER A 9 2.94 59.85 -54.04
N SER A 10 3.20 59.51 -52.79
CA SER A 10 4.07 58.45 -52.31
C SER A 10 3.81 57.07 -52.95
N GLU A 11 4.82 56.50 -53.61
CA GLU A 11 4.93 55.05 -53.77
C GLU A 11 6.13 54.53 -52.96
N VAL A 12 5.83 54.14 -51.72
CA VAL A 12 6.75 53.35 -50.89
C VAL A 12 6.76 51.93 -51.46
N LEU A 13 7.88 51.53 -52.07
CA LEU A 13 8.14 50.17 -52.55
C LEU A 13 8.03 49.16 -51.38
N ARG A 14 6.90 48.44 -51.31
CA ARG A 14 6.71 47.30 -50.40
C ARG A 14 7.49 46.10 -50.93
N VAL A 15 8.57 45.73 -50.25
CA VAL A 15 9.28 44.46 -50.50
C VAL A 15 8.41 43.30 -49.99
N PRO A 16 8.05 42.31 -50.84
CA PRO A 16 7.24 41.18 -50.40
C PRO A 16 8.06 40.27 -49.47
N ALA A 17 7.55 39.99 -48.27
CA ALA A 17 8.14 39.03 -47.35
C ALA A 17 8.00 37.60 -47.91
N ALA A 18 9.13 36.92 -48.12
CA ALA A 18 9.14 35.54 -48.61
C ALA A 18 8.47 34.60 -47.60
N ARG A 19 7.35 34.00 -48.01
CA ARG A 19 6.60 33.05 -47.18
C ARG A 19 7.41 31.75 -47.08
N ARG A 20 8.02 31.47 -45.92
CA ARG A 20 8.63 30.16 -45.66
C ARG A 20 7.57 29.07 -45.80
N LYS A 21 7.79 28.11 -46.68
CA LYS A 21 6.93 26.92 -46.78
C LYS A 21 7.08 26.11 -45.49
N ALA A 22 5.99 25.95 -44.75
CA ALA A 22 5.92 24.97 -43.68
C ALA A 22 6.07 23.58 -44.33
N ARG A 23 7.08 22.82 -43.90
CA ARG A 23 7.21 21.41 -44.26
C ARG A 23 6.25 20.62 -43.38
N GLY A 24 5.37 19.83 -44.00
CA GLY A 24 4.49 18.90 -43.30
C GLY A 24 5.24 17.62 -42.92
N PHE A 25 4.67 16.86 -41.98
CA PHE A 25 5.18 15.55 -41.59
C PHE A 25 5.04 14.54 -42.73
N THR A 26 6.00 13.63 -42.82
CA THR A 26 5.96 12.50 -43.75
C THR A 26 5.21 11.32 -43.14
N LEU A 27 4.64 10.45 -43.98
CA LEU A 27 4.03 9.19 -43.52
C LEU A 27 5.05 8.29 -42.80
N ILE A 28 6.29 8.28 -43.29
CA ILE A 28 7.36 7.46 -42.70
C ILE A 28 7.72 7.90 -41.28
N GLU A 29 7.70 9.20 -40.97
CA GLU A 29 7.92 9.69 -39.61
C GLU A 29 6.86 9.16 -38.64
N LEU A 30 5.58 9.19 -39.02
CA LEU A 30 4.51 8.65 -38.18
C LEU A 30 4.61 7.14 -38.02
N MET A 31 4.99 6.41 -39.07
CA MET A 31 5.21 4.96 -38.97
C MET A 31 6.29 4.62 -37.96
N VAL A 32 7.43 5.32 -37.98
CA VAL A 32 8.52 5.10 -37.03
C VAL A 32 8.07 5.40 -35.59
N VAL A 33 7.31 6.48 -35.37
CA VAL A 33 6.78 6.81 -34.03
C VAL A 33 5.85 5.70 -33.51
N LEU A 34 4.93 5.19 -34.35
CA LEU A 34 4.01 4.13 -33.95
C LEU A 34 4.73 2.82 -33.63
N VAL A 35 5.79 2.49 -34.36
CA VAL A 35 6.64 1.32 -34.06
C VAL A 35 7.32 1.48 -32.70
N ILE A 36 7.94 2.63 -32.42
CA ILE A 36 8.59 2.88 -31.13
C ILE A 36 7.56 2.86 -29.99
N MET A 37 6.39 3.47 -30.17
CA MET A 37 5.30 3.42 -29.19
C MET A 37 4.81 2.00 -28.94
N GLY A 38 4.67 1.17 -29.99
CA GLY A 38 4.28 -0.23 -29.86
C GLY A 38 5.30 -1.07 -29.08
N VAL A 39 6.59 -0.85 -29.33
CA VAL A 39 7.68 -1.51 -28.58
C VAL A 39 7.70 -1.08 -27.11
N LEU A 40 7.63 0.22 -26.84
CA LEU A 40 7.63 0.74 -25.47
C LEU A 40 6.39 0.31 -24.68
N ALA A 41 5.22 0.28 -25.32
CA ALA A 41 3.99 -0.19 -24.69
C ALA A 41 4.07 -1.66 -24.28
N ALA A 42 4.76 -2.50 -25.06
CA ALA A 42 4.94 -3.92 -24.74
C ALA A 42 5.91 -4.16 -23.57
N LEU A 43 6.80 -3.22 -23.26
CA LEU A 43 7.83 -3.36 -22.22
C LEU A 43 7.43 -2.79 -20.85
N ILE A 44 6.34 -2.02 -20.78
CA ILE A 44 5.86 -1.46 -19.51
C ILE A 44 4.89 -2.46 -18.87
N VAL A 45 5.45 -3.33 -18.02
CA VAL A 45 4.69 -4.04 -16.98
C VAL A 45 5.25 -3.59 -15.63
N PRO A 46 4.59 -2.69 -14.89
CA PRO A 46 5.02 -2.40 -13.53
C PRO A 46 4.73 -3.64 -12.66
N ASN A 47 5.78 -4.35 -12.24
CA ASN A 47 5.66 -5.46 -11.30
C ASN A 47 5.62 -4.93 -9.85
N ILE A 48 4.48 -4.35 -9.48
CA ILE A 48 4.24 -3.73 -8.16
C ILE A 48 3.83 -4.73 -7.07
N MET A 49 3.62 -6.01 -7.41
CA MET A 49 2.94 -6.97 -6.54
C MET A 49 3.82 -7.53 -5.41
N GLY A 50 5.14 -7.64 -5.61
CA GLY A 50 6.04 -8.24 -4.59
C GLY A 50 6.35 -7.34 -3.38
N ARG A 51 6.42 -6.01 -3.56
CA ARG A 51 6.77 -5.08 -2.47
C ARG A 51 5.64 -4.91 -1.45
N THR A 52 4.39 -5.10 -1.87
CA THR A 52 3.24 -4.99 -0.98
C THR A 52 3.18 -6.15 0.00
N ASP A 53 3.64 -7.33 -0.39
CA ASP A 53 3.51 -8.53 0.43
C ASP A 53 4.54 -8.55 1.57
N GLU A 54 5.81 -8.20 1.31
CA GLU A 54 6.82 -8.06 2.38
C GLU A 54 6.43 -7.00 3.41
N ALA A 55 5.88 -5.86 2.94
CA ALA A 55 5.40 -4.80 3.81
C ALA A 55 4.24 -5.27 4.70
N ARG A 56 3.29 -6.03 4.12
CA ARG A 56 2.21 -6.68 4.88
C ARG A 56 2.77 -7.64 5.91
N GLN A 57 3.65 -8.57 5.53
CA GLN A 57 4.24 -9.51 6.49
C GLN A 57 4.94 -8.80 7.65
N THR A 58 5.67 -7.72 7.36
CA THR A 58 6.34 -6.90 8.38
C THR A 58 5.32 -6.23 9.30
N ALA A 59 4.27 -5.62 8.76
CA ALA A 59 3.19 -5.04 9.56
C ALA A 59 2.54 -6.09 10.46
N ALA A 60 2.27 -7.29 9.94
CA ALA A 60 1.70 -8.37 10.72
C ALA A 60 2.59 -8.78 11.91
N LYS A 61 3.91 -8.85 11.70
CA LYS A 61 4.88 -9.13 12.78
C LYS A 61 4.88 -8.04 13.85
N THR A 62 4.79 -6.77 13.45
CA THR A 62 4.71 -5.64 14.39
C THR A 62 3.43 -5.69 15.24
N ASP A 63 2.30 -5.97 14.61
CA ASP A 63 1.02 -6.12 15.31
C ASP A 63 1.04 -7.30 16.29
N ILE A 64 1.56 -8.46 15.87
CA ILE A 64 1.73 -9.63 16.73
C ILE A 64 2.63 -9.31 17.93
N ALA A 65 3.75 -8.61 17.72
CA ALA A 65 4.63 -8.20 18.81
C ALA A 65 3.92 -7.29 19.82
N THR A 66 3.11 -6.35 19.32
CA THR A 66 2.30 -5.44 20.14
C THR A 66 1.25 -6.20 20.96
N ILE A 67 0.51 -7.12 20.32
CA ILE A 67 -0.47 -7.98 21.01
C ILE A 67 0.22 -8.85 22.07
N MET A 68 1.38 -9.43 21.75
CA MET A 68 2.14 -10.25 22.69
C MET A 68 2.64 -9.45 23.89
N GLN A 69 3.03 -8.19 23.70
CA GLN A 69 3.38 -7.30 24.80
C GLN A 69 2.17 -7.02 25.69
N ALA A 70 1.01 -6.72 25.10
CA ALA A 70 -0.24 -6.54 25.84
C ALA A 70 -0.64 -7.80 26.64
N LEU A 71 -0.51 -8.99 26.05
CA LEU A 71 -0.74 -10.27 26.73
C LEU A 71 0.20 -10.47 27.92
N LYS A 72 1.49 -10.14 27.78
CA LYS A 72 2.46 -10.23 28.87
C LYS A 72 2.10 -9.30 30.03
N LEU A 73 1.66 -8.07 29.73
CA LEU A 73 1.18 -7.11 30.73
C LEU A 73 -0.10 -7.60 31.40
N TYR A 74 -1.05 -8.17 30.63
CA TYR A 74 -2.25 -8.79 31.19
C TYR A 74 -1.89 -9.87 32.20
N LYS A 75 -0.96 -10.77 31.84
CA LYS A 75 -0.49 -11.83 32.74
C LYS A 75 0.25 -11.26 33.96
N LEU A 76 1.02 -10.19 33.80
CA LEU A 76 1.72 -9.55 34.90
C LEU A 76 0.74 -9.04 35.97
N ASP A 77 -0.34 -8.37 35.56
CA ASP A 77 -1.31 -7.80 36.49
C ASP A 77 -2.26 -8.86 37.09
N ASN A 78 -2.64 -9.87 36.30
CA ASN A 78 -3.70 -10.82 36.63
C ASN A 78 -3.19 -12.25 36.95
N GLY A 79 -1.88 -12.49 36.83
CA GLY A 79 -1.23 -13.77 37.07
C GLY A 79 -1.36 -14.82 35.95
N ILE A 80 -2.32 -14.65 35.03
CA ILE A 80 -2.63 -15.59 33.97
C ILE A 80 -2.85 -14.88 32.63
N TYR A 81 -2.63 -15.59 31.52
CA TYR A 81 -3.09 -15.11 30.22
C TYR A 81 -4.62 -15.27 30.08
N PRO A 82 -5.28 -14.51 29.18
CA PRO A 82 -6.68 -14.74 28.84
C PRO A 82 -6.92 -16.18 28.42
N THR A 83 -8.06 -16.78 28.77
CA THR A 83 -8.37 -18.14 28.32
C THR A 83 -8.68 -18.16 26.82
N GLN A 84 -8.71 -19.36 26.22
CA GLN A 84 -9.11 -19.52 24.82
C GLN A 84 -10.49 -18.91 24.53
N GLN A 85 -11.43 -19.05 25.46
CA GLN A 85 -12.78 -18.52 25.32
C GLN A 85 -12.82 -16.98 25.45
N GLN A 86 -11.98 -16.41 26.31
CA GLN A 86 -11.86 -14.96 26.46
C GLN A 86 -11.18 -14.33 25.24
N GLY A 87 -10.18 -15.02 24.69
CA GLY A 87 -9.46 -14.62 23.49
C GLY A 87 -8.71 -13.29 23.63
N LEU A 88 -8.32 -12.71 22.49
CA LEU A 88 -7.67 -11.40 22.45
C LEU A 88 -8.59 -10.25 22.88
N GLN A 89 -9.91 -10.45 22.83
CA GLN A 89 -10.86 -9.43 23.24
C GLN A 89 -10.70 -9.01 24.70
N ALA A 90 -10.15 -9.90 25.54
CA ALA A 90 -9.76 -9.62 26.92
C ALA A 90 -8.75 -8.47 27.08
N LEU A 91 -8.02 -8.12 26.02
CA LEU A 91 -7.06 -7.01 26.03
C LEU A 91 -7.73 -5.64 25.89
N VAL A 92 -8.94 -5.60 25.32
CA VAL A 92 -9.67 -4.34 25.05
C VAL A 92 -10.86 -4.19 25.99
N VAL A 93 -11.57 -5.30 26.27
CA VAL A 93 -12.77 -5.30 27.12
C VAL A 93 -12.55 -6.27 28.27
N LYS A 94 -12.93 -5.85 29.48
CA LYS A 94 -12.83 -6.69 30.67
C LYS A 94 -13.63 -7.99 30.49
N PRO A 95 -12.97 -9.17 30.58
CA PRO A 95 -13.67 -10.44 30.56
C PRO A 95 -14.68 -10.58 31.69
N THR A 96 -15.86 -11.07 31.35
CA THR A 96 -16.93 -11.41 32.32
C THR A 96 -17.01 -12.91 32.57
N THR A 97 -16.37 -13.73 31.73
CA THR A 97 -16.30 -15.18 31.89
C THR A 97 -15.18 -15.57 32.86
N PRO A 98 -15.40 -16.54 33.76
CA PRO A 98 -14.35 -17.05 34.65
C PRO A 98 -13.13 -17.59 33.90
N PRO A 99 -11.92 -17.43 34.44
CA PRO A 99 -11.58 -16.62 35.61
C PRO A 99 -11.68 -15.12 35.31
N ILE A 100 -12.42 -14.38 36.15
CA ILE A 100 -12.60 -12.93 35.99
C ILE A 100 -11.35 -12.23 36.54
N PRO A 101 -10.67 -11.39 35.75
CA PRO A 101 -9.47 -10.71 36.20
C PRO A 101 -9.77 -9.63 37.25
N ASN A 102 -9.05 -9.68 38.37
CA ASN A 102 -9.22 -8.75 39.48
C ASN A 102 -8.58 -7.37 39.19
N ASN A 103 -7.38 -7.35 38.60
CA ASN A 103 -6.60 -6.13 38.34
C ASN A 103 -6.64 -5.73 36.86
N TRP A 104 -7.77 -5.94 36.21
CA TRP A 104 -7.91 -5.64 34.79
C TRP A 104 -7.85 -4.14 34.51
N LYS A 105 -7.13 -3.79 33.46
CA LYS A 105 -7.10 -2.47 32.81
C LYS A 105 -7.18 -2.68 31.30
N PRO A 106 -7.56 -1.67 30.49
CA PRO A 106 -7.43 -1.78 29.05
C PRO A 106 -5.93 -1.90 28.68
N TYR A 107 -5.57 -2.95 27.95
CA TYR A 107 -4.20 -3.22 27.50
C TYR A 107 -3.97 -2.78 26.05
N LEU A 108 -5.05 -2.68 25.28
CA LEU A 108 -5.09 -2.15 23.92
C LEU A 108 -6.31 -1.24 23.78
N GLU A 109 -6.18 -0.17 22.98
CA GLU A 109 -7.32 0.69 22.64
C GLU A 109 -8.33 -0.03 21.74
N LYS A 110 -7.80 -0.80 20.78
CA LYS A 110 -8.56 -1.66 19.87
C LYS A 110 -7.70 -2.84 19.44
N LEU A 111 -8.34 -3.93 19.03
CA LEU A 111 -7.63 -5.02 18.38
C LEU A 111 -7.30 -4.62 16.94
N PRO A 112 -6.02 -4.74 16.51
CA PRO A 112 -5.69 -4.61 15.10
C PRO A 112 -6.26 -5.80 14.34
N THR A 113 -6.63 -5.56 13.08
CA THR A 113 -6.82 -6.61 12.09
C THR A 113 -5.52 -6.82 11.35
N ASP A 114 -5.27 -8.04 10.89
CA ASP A 114 -4.10 -8.31 10.09
C ASP A 114 -4.12 -7.52 8.75
N PRO A 115 -2.99 -7.45 8.04
CA PRO A 115 -2.86 -6.67 6.80
C PRO A 115 -3.73 -7.15 5.63
N TRP A 116 -4.37 -8.31 5.77
CA TRP A 116 -5.30 -8.89 4.80
C TRP A 116 -6.76 -8.74 5.24
N GLY A 117 -7.00 -8.10 6.39
CA GLY A 117 -8.32 -7.79 6.92
C GLY A 117 -8.92 -8.87 7.82
N ASN A 118 -8.16 -9.90 8.17
CA ASN A 118 -8.61 -10.97 9.04
C ASN A 118 -8.27 -10.69 10.51
N PRO A 119 -9.05 -11.21 11.47
CA PRO A 119 -8.68 -11.15 12.87
C PRO A 119 -7.46 -12.04 13.17
N TYR A 120 -6.59 -11.58 14.06
CA TYR A 120 -5.51 -12.40 14.61
C TYR A 120 -6.06 -13.60 15.38
N GLN A 121 -5.38 -14.72 15.22
CA GLN A 121 -5.65 -15.96 15.94
C GLN A 121 -4.90 -15.99 17.26
N TYR A 122 -5.50 -16.66 18.23
CA TYR A 122 -4.95 -16.81 19.57
C TYR A 122 -5.10 -18.24 20.05
N LEU A 123 -4.03 -18.79 20.64
CA LEU A 123 -4.04 -20.11 21.26
C LEU A 123 -3.51 -20.05 22.68
N ASN A 124 -4.28 -20.61 23.61
CA ASN A 124 -3.89 -20.84 25.00
C ASN A 124 -4.47 -22.19 25.51
N PRO A 125 -3.63 -23.21 25.77
CA PRO A 125 -2.18 -23.18 25.70
C PRO A 125 -1.66 -23.05 24.26
N GLY A 126 -0.55 -22.33 24.09
CA GLY A 126 0.16 -22.24 22.81
C GLY A 126 0.83 -23.57 22.45
N VAL A 127 1.09 -23.76 21.16
CA VAL A 127 1.86 -24.87 20.59
C VAL A 127 3.35 -24.56 20.60
N LYS A 128 3.73 -23.30 20.33
CA LYS A 128 5.14 -22.86 20.23
C LYS A 128 5.64 -22.14 21.48
N GLY A 129 4.73 -21.58 22.28
CA GLY A 129 5.04 -20.95 23.56
C GLY A 129 3.90 -21.10 24.57
N PRO A 130 3.93 -20.34 25.68
CA PRO A 130 2.83 -20.35 26.66
C PRO A 130 1.49 -19.96 26.03
N VAL A 131 1.53 -19.02 25.09
CA VAL A 131 0.42 -18.60 24.24
C VAL A 131 0.98 -18.28 22.87
N ASP A 132 0.17 -18.49 21.84
CA ASP A 132 0.53 -18.14 20.47
C ASP A 132 -0.44 -17.10 19.91
N VAL A 133 0.10 -16.15 19.14
CA VAL A 133 -0.66 -15.18 18.35
C VAL A 133 -0.16 -15.22 16.93
N PHE A 134 -1.06 -15.35 15.94
CA PHE A 134 -0.67 -15.50 14.54
C PHE A 134 -1.75 -15.05 13.56
N SER A 135 -1.33 -14.82 12.32
CA SER A 135 -2.18 -14.62 11.14
C SER A 135 -1.88 -15.73 10.13
N TYR A 136 -2.92 -16.15 9.40
CA TYR A 136 -2.83 -17.14 8.33
C TYR A 136 -2.32 -16.56 7.00
N GLY A 137 -1.88 -15.29 6.97
CA GLY A 137 -1.41 -14.68 5.74
C GLY A 137 -2.54 -14.37 4.74
N ALA A 138 -2.18 -14.22 3.47
CA ALA A 138 -3.08 -13.71 2.44
C ALA A 138 -4.24 -14.64 2.07
N ASP A 139 -4.09 -15.95 2.26
CA ASP A 139 -5.12 -16.93 1.89
C ASP A 139 -6.09 -17.25 3.04
N GLY A 140 -5.78 -16.78 4.26
CA GLY A 140 -6.58 -17.00 5.45
C GLY A 140 -6.63 -18.47 5.90
N LYS A 141 -5.69 -19.31 5.46
CA LYS A 141 -5.65 -20.74 5.77
C LYS A 141 -4.35 -21.13 6.45
N PRO A 142 -4.36 -22.19 7.28
CA PRO A 142 -3.13 -22.70 7.89
C PRO A 142 -2.12 -23.18 6.83
N GLY A 143 -0.86 -22.81 7.02
CA GLY A 143 0.25 -23.20 6.17
C GLY A 143 0.65 -22.12 5.17
N GLY A 144 0.75 -22.51 3.90
CA GLY A 144 1.13 -21.60 2.81
C GLY A 144 2.61 -21.25 2.72
N GLU A 145 2.97 -20.57 1.63
CA GLU A 145 4.32 -20.06 1.36
C GLU A 145 4.23 -18.61 0.87
N GLY A 146 5.34 -17.86 1.01
CA GLY A 146 5.39 -16.46 0.56
C GLY A 146 4.34 -15.60 1.26
N ALA A 147 3.50 -14.91 0.50
CA ALA A 147 2.42 -14.07 1.03
C ALA A 147 1.32 -14.85 1.77
N ASN A 148 1.21 -16.15 1.52
CA ASN A 148 0.25 -17.04 2.17
C ASN A 148 0.84 -17.72 3.42
N ALA A 149 2.11 -17.49 3.73
CA ALA A 149 2.73 -18.15 4.86
C ALA A 149 2.16 -17.65 6.20
N ASP A 150 1.91 -18.58 7.12
CA ASP A 150 1.58 -18.25 8.50
C ASP A 150 2.64 -17.37 9.16
N ILE A 151 2.18 -16.31 9.83
CA ILE A 151 3.03 -15.38 10.58
C ILE A 151 2.59 -15.43 12.03
N GLY A 152 3.48 -15.89 12.91
CA GLY A 152 3.16 -16.08 14.31
C GLY A 152 4.23 -15.59 15.28
N SER A 153 3.86 -15.53 16.55
CA SER A 153 4.68 -15.05 17.66
C SER A 153 5.95 -15.87 17.94
N TRP A 154 6.16 -16.96 17.20
CA TRP A 154 7.32 -17.85 17.30
C TRP A 154 8.42 -17.54 16.29
N GLN A 155 8.20 -16.59 15.37
CA GLN A 155 9.19 -16.13 14.39
C GLN A 155 10.01 -14.95 14.92
#